data_AF-A0A2E7CX03-F1
#
_entry.id   AF-A0A2E7CX03-F1
#
_cell.length_a   1.000
_cell.length_b   1.000
_cell.length_c   1.000
_cell.angle_alpha   90.00
_cell.angle_beta   90.00
_cell.angle_gamma   90.00
#
_symmetry.space_group_name_H-M   'P 1'
#
loop_
_entity.id
_entity.type
_entity.pdbx_description
1 polymer ?
#
loop_
_entity_poly.entity_id
_entity_poly.type
_entity_poly.pdbx_seq_one_letter_code
_entity_poly.pdbx_strand_id
1 'polypeptide(L)'
;MATALEQTTLIPIRDSAVGPVTAKRTHTTLSIYAAVAAIGFIPTLMGMHGHWQAVGLGLAVPGGGCLHYRHLGMFAGGFVSFLFSLILWFGTANALAPPIVGWRRSEWSFTTIAQETPHGAWVALGFVLLPFVAITIIRQIDLVRGRAVAKQRNEYLAKPDQVVSVPATTTEPREELSEEDLAVARYSLNRALQPIDEFNGFSSSTRSSSQRSGIS
;
A
#
# COMPACT_ATOMS: atom_id res chain seq x y z
N MET A 1 3.02 -44.68 22.80
CA MET A 1 2.24 -43.58 22.18
C MET A 1 2.73 -42.21 22.71
N ALA A 2 4.05 -41.99 22.72
CA ALA A 2 4.71 -40.86 23.40
C ALA A 2 5.90 -40.34 22.59
N THR A 3 5.71 -40.16 21.27
CA THR A 3 6.76 -39.70 20.35
C THR A 3 6.37 -38.44 19.56
N ALA A 4 5.22 -37.84 19.86
CA ALA A 4 4.68 -36.70 19.11
C ALA A 4 4.81 -35.33 19.81
N LEU A 5 5.41 -35.25 21.00
CA LEU A 5 5.38 -34.03 21.84
C LEU A 5 6.73 -33.31 22.00
N GLU A 6 7.69 -33.50 21.10
CA GLU A 6 9.01 -32.85 21.22
C GLU A 6 9.53 -32.28 19.90
N GLN A 7 8.64 -31.76 19.05
CA GLN A 7 9.06 -30.90 17.95
C GLN A 7 8.80 -29.45 18.34
N THR A 8 9.82 -28.82 18.91
CA THR A 8 9.88 -27.37 19.05
C THR A 8 9.72 -26.77 17.66
N THR A 9 8.53 -26.22 17.38
CA THR A 9 8.22 -25.68 16.05
C THR A 9 9.05 -24.43 15.82
N LEU A 10 10.19 -24.59 15.14
CA LEU A 10 11.03 -23.47 14.70
C LEU A 10 10.26 -22.61 13.70
N ILE A 11 10.56 -21.31 13.69
CA ILE A 11 9.96 -20.37 12.73
C ILE A 11 10.57 -20.63 11.35
N PRO A 12 9.76 -20.88 10.30
CA PRO A 12 10.28 -21.09 8.96
C PRO A 12 10.98 -19.83 8.45
N ILE A 13 12.18 -19.99 7.88
CA ILE A 13 12.93 -18.91 7.26
C ILE A 13 12.23 -18.54 5.94
N ARG A 14 11.92 -17.25 5.77
CA ARG A 14 11.21 -16.77 4.58
C ARG A 14 12.14 -16.68 3.37
N ASP A 15 11.66 -17.21 2.25
CA ASP A 15 12.35 -17.10 0.96
C ASP A 15 12.07 -15.76 0.26
N SER A 16 10.99 -15.06 0.64
CA SER A 16 10.58 -13.79 0.06
C SER A 16 10.19 -12.73 1.11
N ALA A 17 10.41 -11.45 0.77
CA ALA A 17 10.09 -10.31 1.64
C ALA A 17 8.57 -10.19 1.88
N VAL A 18 7.77 -10.54 0.86
CA VAL A 18 6.31 -10.48 0.89
C VAL A 18 5.71 -11.81 0.46
N GLY A 19 4.49 -12.11 0.91
CA GLY A 19 3.76 -13.31 0.48
C GLY A 19 3.42 -13.28 -1.02
N PRO A 20 3.05 -14.42 -1.62
CA PRO A 20 2.84 -14.56 -3.07
C PRO A 20 1.72 -13.65 -3.60
N VAL A 21 0.65 -13.45 -2.82
CA VAL A 21 -0.47 -12.57 -3.19
C VAL A 21 -0.03 -11.11 -3.27
N THR A 22 0.70 -10.64 -2.26
CA THR A 22 1.23 -9.27 -2.22
C THR A 22 2.25 -9.06 -3.34
N ALA A 23 3.12 -10.04 -3.59
CA ALA A 23 4.08 -9.99 -4.70
C ALA A 23 3.36 -9.82 -6.05
N LYS A 24 2.34 -10.65 -6.32
CA LYS A 24 1.54 -10.59 -7.54
C LYS A 24 0.86 -9.23 -7.69
N ARG A 25 0.19 -8.74 -6.64
CA ARG A 25 -0.49 -7.44 -6.66
C ARG A 25 0.49 -6.30 -6.92
N THR A 26 1.62 -6.25 -6.21
CA THR A 26 2.60 -5.20 -6.46
C THR A 26 3.19 -5.29 -7.86
N HIS A 27 3.46 -6.49 -8.38
CA HIS A 27 3.97 -6.65 -9.74
C HIS A 27 2.96 -6.15 -10.77
N THR A 28 1.68 -6.49 -10.63
CA THR A 28 0.61 -5.96 -11.48
C THR A 28 0.55 -4.44 -11.41
N THR A 29 0.52 -3.86 -10.21
CA THR A 29 0.50 -2.40 -10.02
C THR A 29 1.73 -1.73 -10.65
N LEU A 30 2.94 -2.24 -10.39
CA LEU A 30 4.18 -1.73 -10.96
C LEU A 30 4.20 -1.86 -12.49
N SER A 31 3.69 -2.96 -13.05
CA SER A 31 3.63 -3.15 -14.50
C SER A 31 2.69 -2.15 -15.17
N ILE A 32 1.55 -1.83 -14.53
CA ILE A 32 0.62 -0.80 -15.03
C ILE A 32 1.32 0.57 -15.01
N TYR A 33 1.96 0.95 -13.90
CA TYR A 33 2.69 2.22 -13.83
C TYR A 33 3.87 2.28 -14.81
N ALA A 34 4.60 1.18 -14.99
CA ALA A 34 5.69 1.09 -15.97
C ALA A 34 5.17 1.25 -17.41
N ALA A 35 4.02 0.65 -17.73
CA ALA A 35 3.38 0.81 -19.04
C ALA A 35 2.92 2.25 -19.29
N VAL A 36 2.29 2.89 -18.30
CA VAL A 36 1.89 4.31 -18.39
C VAL A 36 3.11 5.21 -18.58
N ALA A 37 4.18 4.98 -17.81
CA ALA A 37 5.41 5.74 -17.96
C ALA A 37 6.04 5.52 -19.35
N ALA A 38 6.10 4.27 -19.84
CA ALA A 38 6.61 3.96 -21.17
C ALA A 38 5.82 4.69 -22.26
N ILE A 39 4.49 4.70 -22.18
CA ILE A 39 3.61 5.44 -23.08
C ILE A 39 3.91 6.94 -23.03
N GLY A 40 4.10 7.50 -21.83
CA GLY A 40 4.48 8.90 -21.63
C GLY A 40 5.84 9.27 -22.24
N PHE A 41 6.78 8.33 -22.34
CA PHE A 41 8.08 8.58 -22.98
C PHE A 41 8.07 8.45 -24.51
N ILE A 42 7.04 7.85 -25.12
CA ILE A 42 6.97 7.65 -26.59
C ILE A 42 7.18 8.96 -27.36
N PRO A 43 6.52 10.09 -27.03
CA PRO A 43 6.69 11.32 -27.80
C PRO A 43 8.12 11.87 -27.75
N THR A 44 8.79 11.71 -26.62
CA THR A 44 10.18 12.12 -26.42
C THR A 44 11.14 11.23 -27.20
N LEU A 45 10.92 9.90 -27.20
CA LEU A 45 11.74 8.94 -27.94
C LEU A 45 11.57 9.07 -29.45
N MET A 46 10.38 9.44 -29.91
CA MET A 46 10.08 9.67 -31.32
C MET A 46 10.48 11.08 -31.81
N GLY A 47 11.00 11.94 -30.92
CA GLY A 47 11.36 13.31 -31.28
C GLY A 47 10.15 14.14 -31.76
N MET A 48 8.96 13.88 -31.22
CA MET A 48 7.74 14.63 -31.56
C MET A 48 7.87 16.09 -31.12
N HIS A 49 6.96 16.95 -31.58
CA HIS A 49 6.95 18.37 -31.22
C HIS A 49 6.90 18.58 -29.69
N GLY A 50 7.55 19.63 -29.17
CA GLY A 50 7.70 19.87 -27.72
C GLY A 50 6.42 19.83 -26.88
N HIS A 51 5.26 20.17 -27.45
CA HIS A 51 3.97 20.02 -26.77
C HIS A 51 3.64 18.55 -26.47
N TRP A 52 3.82 17.64 -27.43
CA TRP A 52 3.60 16.20 -27.21
C TRP A 52 4.62 15.61 -26.24
N GLN A 53 5.87 16.09 -26.27
CA GLN A 53 6.88 15.69 -25.30
C GLN A 53 6.50 16.12 -23.87
N ALA A 54 6.03 17.37 -23.70
CA ALA A 54 5.60 17.88 -22.41
C ALA A 54 4.37 17.13 -21.86
N VAL A 55 3.38 16.84 -22.71
CA VAL A 55 2.21 16.02 -22.36
C VAL A 55 2.63 14.62 -21.94
N GLY A 56 3.49 13.98 -22.74
CA GLY A 56 4.00 12.63 -22.45
C GLY A 56 4.77 12.57 -21.13
N LEU A 57 5.65 13.54 -20.88
CA LEU A 57 6.40 13.64 -19.63
C LEU A 57 5.49 13.92 -18.43
N GLY A 58 4.44 14.71 -18.60
CA GLY A 58 3.41 14.95 -17.57
C GLY A 58 2.57 13.71 -17.25
N LEU A 59 2.39 12.82 -18.22
CA LEU A 59 1.75 11.52 -18.02
C LEU A 59 2.66 10.55 -17.25
N ALA A 60 3.96 10.54 -17.57
CA ALA A 60 4.93 9.67 -16.92
C ALA A 60 5.24 10.08 -15.47
N VAL A 61 5.33 11.39 -15.21
CA VAL A 61 5.59 11.94 -13.88
C VAL A 61 4.65 13.12 -13.63
N PRO A 62 3.94 13.18 -12.49
CA PRO A 62 3.14 14.36 -12.14
C PRO A 62 3.98 15.64 -12.19
N GLY A 63 3.61 16.56 -13.08
CA GLY A 63 4.35 17.81 -13.32
C GLY A 63 5.56 17.69 -14.27
N GLY A 64 5.86 16.50 -14.81
CA GLY A 64 7.03 16.22 -15.64
C GLY A 64 7.11 17.06 -16.92
N GLY A 65 5.97 17.50 -17.47
CA GLY A 65 5.95 18.44 -18.60
C GLY A 65 6.65 19.77 -18.31
N CYS A 66 6.67 20.23 -17.05
CA CYS A 66 7.39 21.45 -16.66
C CYS A 66 8.92 21.29 -16.71
N LEU A 67 9.44 20.06 -16.60
CA LEU A 67 10.88 19.78 -16.70
C LEU A 67 11.40 19.99 -18.13
N HIS A 68 10.57 19.74 -19.14
CA HIS A 68 10.91 19.99 -20.55
C HIS A 68 11.30 21.46 -20.79
N TYR A 69 10.61 22.36 -20.10
CA TYR A 69 10.77 23.81 -20.18
C TYR A 69 11.62 24.41 -19.04
N ARG A 70 12.31 23.58 -18.25
CA ARG A 70 13.18 23.99 -17.10
C ARG A 70 12.47 24.77 -15.98
N HIS A 71 11.15 24.66 -15.86
CA HIS A 71 10.40 25.32 -14.81
C HIS A 71 10.33 24.46 -13.54
N LEU A 72 11.46 24.33 -12.83
CA LEU A 72 11.59 23.51 -11.61
C LEU A 72 10.58 23.91 -10.52
N GLY A 73 10.28 25.20 -10.36
CA GLY A 73 9.28 25.66 -9.40
C GLY A 73 7.87 25.15 -9.70
N MET A 74 7.48 25.11 -10.99
CA MET A 74 6.19 24.57 -11.40
C MET A 74 6.14 23.06 -11.30
N PHE A 75 7.25 22.38 -11.64
CA PHE A 75 7.39 20.94 -11.38
C PHE A 75 7.17 20.64 -9.90
N ALA A 76 7.86 21.35 -9.01
CA ALA A 76 7.72 21.18 -7.56
C ALA A 76 6.29 21.47 -7.09
N GLY A 77 5.65 22.54 -7.57
CA GLY A 77 4.27 22.87 -7.24
C GLY A 77 3.27 21.81 -7.71
N GLY A 78 3.43 21.31 -8.93
CA GLY A 78 2.61 20.21 -9.48
C GLY A 78 2.80 18.91 -8.71
N PHE A 79 4.05 18.57 -8.38
CA PHE A 79 4.39 17.38 -7.61
C PHE A 79 3.84 17.45 -6.17
N VAL A 80 4.00 18.58 -5.48
CA VAL A 80 3.42 18.80 -4.14
C VAL A 80 1.90 18.72 -4.18
N SER A 81 1.26 19.31 -5.20
CA SER A 81 -0.19 19.23 -5.37
C SER A 81 -0.66 17.78 -5.59
N PHE A 82 0.11 16.99 -6.34
CA PHE A 82 -0.15 15.56 -6.51
C PHE A 82 -0.01 14.79 -5.18
N LEU A 83 1.06 15.02 -4.41
CA LEU A 83 1.22 14.41 -3.08
C LEU A 83 0.09 14.79 -2.13
N PHE A 84 -0.32 16.06 -2.13
CA PHE A 84 -1.44 16.53 -1.33
C PHE A 84 -2.75 15.84 -1.73
N SER A 85 -2.98 15.64 -3.04
CA SER A 85 -4.11 14.86 -3.53
C SER A 85 -4.08 13.42 -3.05
N LEU A 86 -2.89 12.78 -2.98
CA LEU A 86 -2.77 11.42 -2.43
C LEU A 86 -3.08 11.39 -0.93
N ILE A 87 -2.59 12.36 -0.16
CA ILE A 87 -2.89 12.46 1.28
C ILE A 87 -4.39 12.63 1.49
N LEU A 88 -5.03 13.52 0.74
CA LEU A 88 -6.49 13.70 0.82
C LEU A 88 -7.25 12.44 0.41
N TRP A 89 -6.80 11.75 -0.64
CA TRP A 89 -7.42 10.50 -1.06
C TRP A 89 -7.35 9.42 0.02
N PHE A 90 -6.17 9.19 0.59
CA PHE A 90 -6.00 8.23 1.68
C PHE A 90 -6.75 8.67 2.95
N GLY A 91 -6.70 9.95 3.30
CA GLY A 91 -7.30 10.48 4.53
C GLY A 91 -8.83 10.53 4.51
N THR A 92 -9.45 10.65 3.34
CA THR A 92 -10.91 10.70 3.22
C THR A 92 -11.55 9.33 3.03
N ALA A 93 -10.75 8.26 2.85
CA ALA A 93 -11.21 6.91 2.52
C ALA A 93 -12.23 6.85 1.36
N ASN A 94 -12.26 7.90 0.52
CA ASN A 94 -13.26 8.04 -0.53
C ASN A 94 -12.85 7.17 -1.73
N ALA A 95 -13.68 6.18 -2.05
CA ALA A 95 -13.52 5.33 -3.23
C ALA A 95 -13.77 6.11 -4.56
N LEU A 96 -14.48 7.23 -4.49
CA LEU A 96 -14.74 8.12 -5.63
C LEU A 96 -13.61 9.16 -5.77
N ALA A 97 -12.54 8.72 -6.45
CA ALA A 97 -11.53 9.44 -7.23
C ALA A 97 -10.93 10.78 -6.71
N PRO A 98 -9.59 10.84 -6.64
CA PRO A 98 -8.89 11.90 -7.37
C PRO A 98 -7.65 11.36 -8.14
N PRO A 99 -7.42 11.80 -9.41
CA PRO A 99 -6.77 13.10 -9.68
C PRO A 99 -7.26 13.85 -10.95
N ILE A 100 -8.45 13.54 -11.48
CA ILE A 100 -8.92 14.15 -12.76
C ILE A 100 -9.13 15.67 -12.64
N VAL A 101 -9.54 16.17 -11.47
CA VAL A 101 -9.82 17.61 -11.25
C VAL A 101 -8.52 18.43 -11.18
N GLY A 102 -7.38 17.81 -10.81
CA GLY A 102 -6.08 18.48 -10.75
C GLY A 102 -5.37 18.59 -12.11
N TRP A 103 -5.50 17.57 -12.96
CA TRP A 103 -4.78 17.51 -14.24
C TRP A 103 -5.20 18.57 -15.26
N ARG A 104 -6.46 19.04 -15.24
CA ARG A 104 -6.92 20.03 -16.23
C ARG A 104 -6.35 21.44 -16.06
N ARG A 105 -5.80 21.80 -14.90
CA ARG A 105 -5.48 23.22 -14.62
C ARG A 105 -4.06 23.65 -15.00
N SER A 106 -3.14 22.73 -15.26
CA SER A 106 -1.73 23.06 -15.52
C SER A 106 -1.33 23.17 -16.99
N GLU A 107 -2.21 22.85 -17.94
CA GLU A 107 -1.82 22.66 -19.34
C GLU A 107 -1.95 23.93 -20.23
N TRP A 108 -2.75 24.93 -19.83
CA TRP A 108 -3.15 25.97 -20.78
C TRP A 108 -2.18 27.17 -20.93
N SER A 109 -1.18 27.36 -20.07
CA SER A 109 -0.56 28.71 -19.98
C SER A 109 0.86 28.90 -20.51
N PHE A 110 1.61 27.89 -20.99
CA PHE A 110 3.08 28.08 -21.10
C PHE A 110 3.80 27.56 -22.36
N THR A 111 3.13 27.50 -23.51
CA THR A 111 3.80 27.13 -24.78
C THR A 111 4.49 28.30 -25.49
N THR A 112 4.34 29.55 -25.02
CA THR A 112 4.73 30.73 -25.81
C THR A 112 6.11 31.33 -25.48
N ILE A 113 6.79 30.92 -24.40
CA ILE A 113 8.01 31.62 -23.93
C ILE A 113 9.21 30.68 -23.67
N ALA A 114 9.02 29.37 -23.61
CA ALA A 114 10.06 28.48 -23.09
C ALA A 114 10.92 27.82 -24.19
N GLN A 115 12.23 27.88 -24.01
CA GLN A 115 13.20 27.16 -24.83
C GLN A 115 13.16 25.67 -24.48
N GLU A 116 12.97 24.83 -25.50
CA GLU A 116 13.05 23.37 -25.37
C GLU A 116 14.45 22.96 -24.93
N THR A 117 14.55 22.03 -23.98
CA THR A 117 15.85 21.49 -23.58
C THR A 117 15.89 19.95 -23.59
N PRO A 118 16.90 19.34 -24.22
CA PRO A 118 17.02 17.88 -24.32
C PRO A 118 17.29 17.20 -22.97
N HIS A 119 17.78 17.94 -21.96
CA HIS A 119 18.10 17.38 -20.65
C HIS A 119 16.88 17.11 -19.76
N GLY A 120 15.76 17.79 -19.99
CA GLY A 120 14.55 17.65 -19.15
C GLY A 120 13.99 16.22 -19.14
N ALA A 121 14.10 15.53 -20.28
CA ALA A 121 13.70 14.13 -20.43
C ALA A 121 14.50 13.17 -19.53
N TRP A 122 15.81 13.37 -19.43
CA TRP A 122 16.70 12.54 -18.60
C TRP A 122 16.42 12.73 -17.11
N VAL A 123 16.11 13.95 -16.69
CA VAL A 123 15.71 14.24 -15.30
C VAL A 123 14.38 13.54 -14.99
N ALA A 124 13.38 13.67 -15.87
CA ALA A 124 12.10 13.00 -15.71
C ALA A 124 12.25 11.46 -15.67
N LEU A 125 13.13 10.90 -16.49
CA LEU A 125 13.44 9.46 -16.47
C LEU A 125 14.04 9.05 -15.12
N GLY A 126 14.93 9.87 -14.55
CA GLY A 126 15.43 9.67 -13.19
C GLY A 126 14.32 9.61 -12.15
N PHE A 127 13.34 10.52 -12.21
CA PHE A 127 12.18 10.52 -11.31
C PHE A 127 11.27 9.30 -11.49
N VAL A 128 11.18 8.74 -12.69
CA VAL A 128 10.46 7.47 -12.92
C VAL A 128 11.24 6.30 -12.36
N LEU A 129 12.54 6.17 -12.65
CA LEU A 129 13.31 4.97 -12.30
C LEU A 129 13.66 4.88 -10.80
N LEU A 130 13.91 6.02 -10.16
CA LEU A 130 14.30 6.08 -8.75
C LEU A 130 13.36 5.33 -7.79
N PRO A 131 12.02 5.49 -7.82
CA PRO A 131 11.12 4.74 -6.96
C PRO A 131 11.13 3.22 -7.25
N PHE A 132 11.27 2.79 -8.51
CA PHE A 132 11.36 1.36 -8.82
C PHE A 132 12.62 0.75 -8.20
N VAL A 133 13.77 1.42 -8.35
CA VAL A 133 15.03 0.98 -7.74
C VAL A 133 14.92 0.98 -6.22
N ALA A 134 14.40 2.06 -5.62
CA ALA A 134 14.21 2.15 -4.18
C ALA A 134 13.34 1.01 -3.61
N ILE A 135 12.21 0.69 -4.26
CA ILE A 135 11.33 -0.41 -3.86
C ILE A 135 12.07 -1.75 -3.90
N THR A 136 12.90 -2.00 -4.93
CA THR A 136 13.67 -3.25 -5.00
C THR A 136 14.72 -3.34 -3.89
N ILE A 137 15.42 -2.26 -3.59
CA ILE A 137 16.42 -2.20 -2.52
C ILE A 137 15.76 -2.41 -1.15
N ILE A 138 14.68 -1.70 -0.85
CA ILE A 138 13.95 -1.84 0.43
C ILE A 138 13.51 -3.28 0.65
N ARG A 139 12.98 -3.94 -0.39
CA ARG A 139 12.58 -5.36 -0.31
C ARG A 139 13.73 -6.30 0.00
N GLN A 140 14.90 -6.06 -0.59
CA GLN A 140 16.09 -6.88 -0.30
C GLN A 140 16.56 -6.67 1.14
N ILE A 141 16.56 -5.42 1.62
CA ILE A 141 16.90 -5.10 3.00
C ILE A 141 15.92 -5.78 3.97
N ASP A 142 14.61 -5.71 3.71
CA ASP A 142 13.59 -6.33 4.55
C ASP A 142 13.68 -7.86 4.56
N LEU A 143 14.03 -8.47 3.43
CA LEU A 143 14.29 -9.91 3.36
C LEU A 143 15.47 -10.30 4.25
N VAL A 144 16.61 -9.60 4.12
CA VAL A 144 17.82 -9.89 4.88
C VAL A 144 17.58 -9.69 6.38
N ARG A 145 16.94 -8.58 6.76
CA ARG A 145 16.56 -8.30 8.15
C ARG A 145 15.60 -9.36 8.70
N GLY A 146 14.58 -9.73 7.93
CA GLY A 146 13.61 -10.76 8.31
C GLY A 146 14.27 -12.12 8.55
N ARG A 147 15.24 -12.50 7.70
CA ARG A 147 16.01 -13.75 7.87
C ARG A 147 16.90 -13.71 9.12
N ALA A 148 17.58 -12.59 9.37
CA ALA A 148 18.41 -12.43 10.56
C ALA A 148 17.59 -12.54 11.86
N VAL A 149 16.43 -11.86 11.91
CA VAL A 149 15.51 -11.93 13.06
C VAL A 149 14.95 -13.34 13.25
N ALA A 150 14.54 -14.01 12.16
CA ALA A 150 14.04 -15.39 12.23
C ALA A 150 15.12 -16.35 12.76
N LYS A 151 16.37 -16.21 12.30
CA LYS A 151 17.49 -17.02 12.78
C LYS A 151 17.73 -16.81 14.28
N GLN A 152 17.79 -15.57 14.75
CA GLN A 152 17.98 -15.26 16.17
C GLN A 152 16.85 -15.83 17.04
N ARG A 153 15.59 -15.75 16.57
CA ARG A 153 14.45 -16.34 17.26
C ARG A 153 14.52 -17.86 17.28
N ASN A 154 14.95 -18.49 16.19
CA ASN A 154 15.14 -19.94 16.14
C ASN A 154 16.25 -20.41 17.08
N GLU A 155 17.34 -19.65 17.21
CA GLU A 155 18.41 -19.94 18.18
C GLU A 155 17.91 -19.83 19.64
N TYR A 156 16.98 -18.89 19.91
CA TYR A 156 16.30 -18.79 21.20
C TYR A 156 15.38 -20.00 21.43
N LEU A 157 14.48 -20.28 20.48
CA LEU A 157 13.50 -21.37 20.56
C LEU A 157 14.13 -22.77 20.59
N ALA A 158 15.31 -22.95 20.03
CA ALA A 158 16.03 -24.23 20.07
C ALA A 158 16.57 -24.59 21.46
N LYS A 159 16.49 -23.69 22.46
CA LYS A 159 16.95 -23.96 23.82
C LYS A 159 15.89 -24.78 24.58
N PRO A 160 16.20 -26.03 24.97
CA PRO A 160 15.23 -26.93 25.59
C PRO A 160 14.69 -26.41 26.93
N ASP A 161 15.49 -25.63 27.67
CA ASP A 161 15.12 -25.07 28.98
C ASP A 161 14.08 -23.92 28.93
N GLN A 162 13.65 -23.52 27.73
CA GLN A 162 12.68 -22.42 27.53
C GLN A 162 11.26 -22.86 27.25
N VAL A 163 10.99 -24.17 27.24
CA VAL A 163 9.62 -24.63 27.43
C VAL A 163 9.28 -24.28 28.87
N VAL A 164 8.72 -23.08 29.07
CA VAL A 164 7.97 -22.78 30.28
C VAL A 164 6.87 -23.81 30.28
N SER A 165 7.10 -24.92 30.99
CA SER A 165 6.04 -25.76 31.49
C SER A 165 5.22 -24.82 32.34
N VAL A 166 4.22 -24.17 31.73
CA VAL A 166 3.16 -23.52 32.46
C VAL A 166 2.60 -24.68 33.27
N PRO A 167 2.88 -24.74 34.59
CA PRO A 167 2.33 -25.81 35.39
C PRO A 167 0.84 -25.76 35.11
N ALA A 168 0.25 -26.89 34.71
CA ALA A 168 -1.18 -27.01 34.52
C ALA A 168 -1.79 -26.38 35.77
N THR A 169 -2.27 -25.14 35.63
CA THR A 169 -2.54 -24.30 36.78
C THR A 169 -3.59 -25.08 37.52
N THR A 170 -3.24 -25.52 38.73
CA THR A 170 -4.21 -26.10 39.66
C THR A 170 -5.40 -25.17 39.62
N THR A 171 -6.57 -25.77 39.47
CA THR A 171 -7.89 -25.19 39.30
C THR A 171 -8.28 -24.32 40.51
N GLU A 172 -7.46 -23.35 40.89
CA GLU A 172 -7.93 -22.17 41.58
C GLU A 172 -9.01 -21.59 40.67
N PRO A 173 -10.25 -21.43 41.14
CA PRO A 173 -11.32 -20.85 40.35
C PRO A 173 -10.85 -19.46 39.92
N ARG A 174 -10.36 -19.35 38.67
CA ARG A 174 -10.18 -18.05 38.06
C ARG A 174 -11.55 -17.42 38.05
N GLU A 175 -11.64 -16.21 38.56
CA GLU A 175 -12.85 -15.40 38.53
C GLU A 175 -13.49 -15.55 37.15
N GLU A 176 -14.72 -16.06 37.12
CA GLU A 176 -15.43 -16.27 35.87
C GLU A 176 -15.45 -14.95 35.10
N LEU A 177 -15.32 -15.01 33.77
CA LEU A 177 -15.45 -13.81 32.94
C LEU A 177 -16.75 -13.12 33.31
N SER A 178 -16.69 -11.80 33.54
CA SER A 178 -17.90 -11.02 33.77
C SER A 178 -18.90 -11.26 32.63
N GLU A 179 -20.20 -11.10 32.88
CA GLU A 179 -21.21 -11.27 31.84
C GLU A 179 -20.92 -10.38 30.62
N GLU A 180 -20.33 -9.21 30.83
CA GLU A 180 -19.88 -8.28 29.79
C GLU A 180 -18.73 -8.86 28.96
N ASP A 181 -17.69 -9.38 29.60
CA ASP A 181 -16.55 -9.99 28.90
C ASP A 181 -16.97 -11.26 28.14
N LEU A 182 -17.86 -12.05 28.72
CA LEU A 182 -18.42 -13.24 28.09
C LEU A 182 -19.25 -12.86 26.85
N ALA A 183 -20.01 -11.76 26.93
CA ALA A 183 -20.74 -11.24 25.78
C ALA A 183 -19.79 -10.76 24.66
N VAL A 184 -18.69 -10.09 24.99
CA VAL A 184 -17.67 -9.63 24.02
C VAL A 184 -16.95 -10.82 23.37
N ALA A 185 -16.58 -11.83 24.16
CA ALA A 185 -15.94 -13.04 23.65
C ALA A 185 -16.89 -13.82 22.72
N ARG A 186 -18.16 -13.98 23.13
CA ARG A 186 -19.20 -14.63 22.30
C ARG A 186 -19.47 -13.86 21.02
N TYR A 187 -19.52 -12.53 21.08
CA TYR A 187 -19.68 -11.68 19.89
C TYR A 187 -18.53 -11.88 18.90
N SER A 188 -17.28 -11.87 19.40
CA SER A 188 -16.08 -12.06 18.57
C SER A 188 -16.04 -13.45 17.95
N LEU A 189 -16.40 -14.49 18.71
CA LEU A 189 -16.47 -15.87 18.23
C LEU A 189 -17.57 -16.05 17.17
N ASN A 190 -18.76 -15.50 17.41
CA ASN A 190 -19.87 -15.54 16.45
C ASN A 190 -19.52 -14.84 15.14
N ARG A 191 -18.73 -13.76 15.19
CA ARG A 191 -18.20 -13.09 13.98
C ARG A 191 -17.15 -13.93 13.26
N ALA A 192 -16.30 -14.65 13.99
CA ALA A 192 -15.31 -15.53 13.38
C ALA A 192 -15.94 -16.78 12.74
N LEU A 193 -17.09 -17.23 13.26
CA LEU A 193 -17.84 -18.38 12.75
C LEU A 193 -18.88 -18.02 11.68
N GLN A 194 -18.99 -16.76 11.26
CA GLN A 194 -19.91 -16.40 10.19
C GLN A 194 -19.52 -17.11 8.88
N PRO A 195 -20.49 -17.70 8.16
CA PRO A 195 -20.25 -18.23 6.82
C PRO A 195 -19.61 -17.16 5.93
N ILE A 196 -18.62 -17.56 5.11
CA ILE A 196 -17.88 -16.64 4.23
C ILE A 196 -18.83 -15.89 3.27
N ASP A 197 -19.98 -16.49 2.97
CA ASP A 197 -20.99 -15.96 2.06
C ASP A 197 -21.99 -15.01 2.76
N GLU A 198 -21.97 -14.90 4.09
CA GLU A 198 -22.93 -14.12 4.88
C GLU A 198 -22.25 -13.06 5.78
N PHE A 199 -22.22 -11.80 5.32
CA PHE A 199 -21.66 -10.66 6.05
C PHE A 199 -22.66 -10.00 7.03
N ASN A 200 -23.59 -10.78 7.60
CA ASN A 200 -24.69 -10.28 8.43
C ASN A 200 -24.21 -9.56 9.72
N GLY A 201 -22.95 -9.76 10.14
CA GLY A 201 -22.35 -9.17 11.34
C GLY A 201 -21.69 -7.80 11.13
N PHE A 202 -21.76 -7.25 9.91
CA PHE A 202 -21.31 -5.90 9.60
C PHE A 202 -22.55 -5.05 9.31
N SER A 203 -22.93 -4.17 10.23
CA SER A 203 -24.00 -3.23 9.98
C SER A 203 -23.59 -2.29 8.84
N SER A 204 -24.26 -2.41 7.70
CA SER A 204 -24.27 -1.32 6.71
C SER A 204 -24.94 -0.14 7.39
N SER A 205 -24.21 0.92 7.73
CA SER A 205 -24.74 2.13 8.37
C SER A 205 -25.66 2.95 7.46
N THR A 206 -26.30 2.32 6.48
CA THR A 206 -27.13 2.97 5.47
C THR A 206 -28.51 2.31 5.44
N ARG A 207 -29.53 3.12 5.80
CA ARG A 207 -31.00 2.89 5.92
C ARG A 207 -31.49 2.47 7.31
N SER A 208 -32.56 3.06 7.87
CA SER A 208 -33.47 4.10 7.40
C SER A 208 -34.24 4.70 8.58
N SER A 209 -34.25 6.03 8.67
CA SER A 209 -35.01 6.84 9.64
C SER A 209 -36.51 6.99 9.28
N SER A 210 -37.13 6.01 8.60
CA SER A 210 -38.51 6.17 8.08
C SER A 210 -39.61 5.57 8.97
N GLN A 211 -39.37 5.33 10.25
CA GLN A 211 -40.39 4.76 11.15
C GLN A 211 -40.64 5.63 12.39
N ARG A 212 -40.87 6.93 12.18
CA ARG A 212 -41.47 7.85 13.15
C ARG A 212 -42.40 8.85 12.45
N SER A 213 -43.49 8.36 11.86
CA SER A 213 -44.69 9.17 11.62
C SER A 213 -45.90 8.26 11.49
N GLY A 214 -46.51 7.93 12.63
CA GLY A 214 -47.68 7.05 12.67
C GLY A 214 -48.25 6.95 14.07
N ILE A 215 -48.36 8.08 14.78
CA ILE A 215 -49.25 8.23 15.92
C ILE A 215 -49.96 9.56 15.74
N SER A 216 -51.16 9.50 15.18
CA SER A 216 -52.25 10.46 15.38
C SER A 216 -53.55 9.67 15.27
#